data_AF-A0A0F9FGV9-F1
#
_entry.id   AF-A0A0F9FGV9-F1
#
_cell.length_a   1.000
_cell.length_b   1.000
_cell.length_c   1.000
_cell.angle_alpha   90.00
_cell.angle_beta   90.00
_cell.angle_gamma   90.00
#
_symmetry.space_group_name_H-M   'P 1'
#
loop_
_entity.id
_entity.type
_entity.pdbx_description
1 polymer ?
#
loop_
_entity_poly.entity_id
_entity_poly.type
_entity_poly.pdbx_seq_one_letter_code
_entity_poly.pdbx_strand_id
1 'polypeptide(L)' 'NSNRKVKSMAKKDQNSVSVTMREKKRTSGAVQYVELDESGDPIPNPTAGKFGGIYVRKTLFGNEPIPNEITVSASW' A
#
# COMPACT_ATOMS: atom_id res chain seq x y z
N ASN A 1 9.74 -9.78 -24.60
CA ASN A 1 8.45 -9.35 -25.17
C ASN A 1 7.53 -9.00 -24.01
N SER A 2 7.30 -7.70 -23.83
CA SER A 2 6.77 -7.08 -22.61
C SER A 2 5.24 -7.12 -22.56
N ASN A 3 4.67 -7.58 -21.44
CA ASN A 3 3.40 -7.11 -20.86
C ASN A 3 2.95 -8.03 -19.70
N ARG A 4 3.76 -8.14 -18.64
CA ARG A 4 3.24 -8.65 -17.37
C ARG A 4 2.43 -7.51 -16.76
N LYS A 5 1.13 -7.47 -17.06
CA LYS A 5 0.18 -6.55 -16.41
C LYS A 5 0.27 -6.81 -14.91
N VAL A 6 1.01 -5.95 -14.19
CA VAL A 6 0.93 -5.84 -12.73
C VAL A 6 -0.46 -5.29 -12.40
N LYS A 7 -1.47 -6.15 -12.45
CA LYS A 7 -2.75 -5.88 -11.80
C LYS A 7 -2.45 -5.85 -10.30
N SER A 8 -2.71 -4.70 -9.70
CA SER A 8 -2.64 -4.54 -8.24
C SER A 8 -3.93 -5.13 -7.67
N MET A 9 -3.94 -5.50 -6.40
CA MET A 9 -5.17 -5.78 -5.63
C MET A 9 -6.05 -4.52 -5.43
N ALA A 10 -5.98 -3.58 -6.35
CA ALA A 10 -6.75 -2.37 -6.41
C ALA A 10 -8.21 -2.70 -6.75
N LYS A 11 -9.13 -2.41 -5.82
CA LYS A 11 -10.55 -2.28 -6.18
C LYS A 11 -10.78 -0.86 -6.65
N LYS A 12 -11.19 -0.73 -7.91
CA LYS A 12 -11.60 0.53 -8.52
C LYS A 12 -13.12 0.62 -8.49
N ASP A 13 -13.65 1.71 -7.93
CA ASP A 13 -15.01 2.16 -8.21
C ASP A 13 -14.96 3.37 -9.17
N GLN A 14 -16.11 3.96 -9.53
CA GLN A 14 -16.14 5.04 -10.52
C GLN A 14 -15.26 6.24 -10.15
N ASN A 15 -14.99 6.45 -8.85
CA ASN A 15 -14.37 7.67 -8.32
C ASN A 15 -13.28 7.39 -7.27
N SER A 16 -12.91 6.14 -7.04
CA SER A 16 -11.91 5.78 -6.05
C SER A 16 -11.11 4.54 -6.44
N VAL A 17 -9.88 4.48 -5.92
CA VAL A 17 -9.03 3.30 -5.95
C VAL A 17 -8.61 2.98 -4.52
N SER A 18 -8.84 1.74 -4.09
CA SER A 18 -8.41 1.24 -2.79
C SER A 18 -7.44 0.08 -2.96
N VAL A 19 -6.31 0.10 -2.27
CA VAL A 19 -5.29 -0.96 -2.27
C VAL A 19 -4.99 -1.45 -0.86
N THR A 20 -4.76 -2.75 -0.71
CA THR A 20 -4.19 -3.30 0.51
C THR A 20 -2.68 -3.18 0.45
N MET A 21 -2.10 -2.61 1.50
CA MET A 21 -0.65 -2.46 1.66
C MET A 21 -0.19 -3.23 2.89
N ARG A 22 0.97 -3.87 2.81
CA ARG A 22 1.57 -4.64 3.91
C ARG A 22 2.75 -3.91 4.51
N GLU A 23 2.93 -4.08 5.81
CA GLU A 23 4.09 -3.59 6.53
C GLU A 23 5.38 -4.14 5.90
N LYS A 24 6.30 -3.22 5.60
CA LYS A 24 7.66 -3.54 5.12
C LYS A 24 8.71 -3.32 6.19
N LYS A 25 8.58 -2.23 6.96
CA LYS A 25 9.60 -1.80 7.92
C LYS A 25 9.00 -0.93 9.02
N ARG A 26 9.43 -1.14 10.26
CA ARG A 26 9.20 -0.22 11.38
C ARG A 26 10.42 0.68 11.61
N THR A 27 10.16 1.93 11.93
CA THR A 27 11.14 2.90 12.44
C THR A 27 10.75 3.33 13.85
N SER A 28 11.51 4.21 14.50
CA SER A 28 11.13 4.76 15.80
C SER A 28 9.78 5.49 15.72
N GLY A 29 9.55 6.31 14.69
CA GLY A 29 8.38 7.19 14.57
C GLY A 29 7.30 6.77 13.57
N ALA A 30 7.56 5.83 12.67
CA ALA A 30 6.65 5.47 11.59
C ALA A 30 6.75 3.99 11.19
N VAL A 31 5.72 3.52 10.48
CA VAL A 31 5.72 2.22 9.79
C VAL A 31 5.58 2.46 8.30
N GLN A 32 6.45 1.81 7.53
CA GLN A 32 6.39 1.78 6.09
C GLN A 32 5.46 0.66 5.65
N TYR A 33 4.46 0.99 4.86
CA TYR A 33 3.60 0.04 4.16
C TYR A 33 3.88 0.09 2.66
N VAL A 34 3.83 -1.05 1.99
CA VAL A 34 4.02 -1.18 0.55
C VAL A 34 2.85 -1.89 -0.09
N GLU A 35 2.46 -1.43 -1.26
CA GLU A 35 1.43 -2.05 -2.08
C GLU A 35 1.90 -3.43 -2.53
N LEU A 36 0.98 -4.40 -2.53
CA LEU A 36 1.23 -5.75 -3.02
C LEU A 36 0.62 -5.94 -4.42
N ASP A 37 1.29 -6.72 -5.27
CA ASP A 37 0.68 -7.21 -6.51
C ASP A 37 -0.27 -8.39 -6.25
N GLU A 38 -0.89 -8.92 -7.31
CA GLU A 38 -1.78 -10.09 -7.23
C GLU A 38 -1.11 -11.36 -6.68
N SER A 39 0.22 -11.45 -6.70
CA SER A 39 0.98 -12.58 -6.13
C SER A 39 1.30 -12.37 -4.64
N GLY A 40 0.95 -11.21 -4.09
CA GLY A 40 1.28 -10.83 -2.71
C GLY A 40 2.70 -10.27 -2.58
N ASP A 41 3.38 -9.97 -3.69
CA ASP A 41 4.74 -9.46 -3.70
C ASP A 41 4.76 -7.92 -3.61
N PRO A 42 5.71 -7.32 -2.87
CA PRO A 42 5.86 -5.86 -2.81
C PRO A 42 6.11 -5.25 -4.20
N ILE A 43 5.26 -4.30 -4.59
CA ILE A 43 5.45 -3.54 -5.83
C ILE A 43 6.65 -2.58 -5.68
N PRO A 44 7.63 -2.60 -6.61
CA PRO A 44 8.75 -1.66 -6.60
C PRO A 44 8.29 -0.20 -6.70
N ASN A 45 8.94 0.68 -5.94
CA ASN A 45 8.77 2.13 -6.07
C ASN A 45 9.98 2.70 -6.85
N PRO A 46 9.79 3.49 -7.93
CA PRO A 46 8.52 3.95 -8.52
C PRO A 46 7.92 2.99 -9.57
N THR A 47 6.60 2.79 -9.49
CA THR A 47 5.78 2.17 -10.54
C THR A 47 4.62 3.10 -10.89
N ALA A 48 4.45 3.42 -12.17
CA ALA A 48 3.39 4.33 -12.62
C ALA A 48 1.99 3.78 -12.30
N GLY A 49 1.10 4.63 -11.79
CA GLY A 49 -0.28 4.26 -11.46
C GLY A 49 -0.43 3.38 -10.21
N LYS A 50 0.57 3.37 -9.33
CA LYS A 50 0.59 2.64 -8.05
C LYS A 50 0.82 3.61 -6.90
N PHE A 51 0.32 3.26 -5.72
CA PHE A 51 0.65 3.98 -4.49
C PHE A 51 2.11 3.74 -4.09
N GLY A 52 2.66 2.57 -4.41
CA GLY A 52 4.04 2.21 -4.11
C GLY A 52 4.24 1.97 -2.63
N GLY A 53 4.77 2.96 -1.91
CA GLY A 53 5.00 2.84 -0.46
C GLY A 53 4.67 4.12 0.29
N ILE A 54 4.05 3.97 1.47
CA ILE A 54 3.70 5.09 2.34
C ILE A 54 4.33 4.91 3.72
N TYR A 55 4.63 6.04 4.37
CA TYR A 55 5.04 6.07 5.77
C TYR A 55 3.89 6.60 6.62
N VAL A 56 3.36 5.76 7.51
CA VAL A 56 2.30 6.13 8.45
C VAL A 56 2.93 6.36 9.82
N ARG A 57 2.69 7.53 10.42
CA ARG A 57 3.22 7.86 11.75
C ARG A 57 2.59 6.96 12.81
N LYS A 58 3.41 6.44 13.73
CA LYS A 58 2.93 5.55 14.81
C LYS A 58 1.87 6.20 15.69
N THR A 59 1.97 7.53 15.86
CA THR A 59 1.02 8.32 16.66
C THR A 59 -0.41 8.25 16.12
N LEU A 60 -0.60 7.93 14.83
CA LEU A 60 -1.94 7.77 14.24
C LEU A 60 -2.65 6.50 14.72
N PHE A 61 -1.91 5.50 15.23
CA PHE A 61 -2.49 4.29 15.82
C PHE A 61 -2.81 4.48 17.32
N GLY A 62 -2.38 5.58 17.94
CA GLY A 62 -2.60 5.81 19.38
C GLY A 62 -2.00 4.68 20.23
N ASN A 63 -2.82 4.07 21.09
CA ASN A 63 -2.44 2.93 21.93
C ASN A 63 -2.81 1.58 21.31
N GLU A 64 -3.36 1.56 20.09
CA GLU A 64 -3.76 0.35 19.42
C GLU A 64 -2.55 -0.40 18.84
N PRO A 65 -2.63 -1.75 18.74
CA PRO A 65 -1.63 -2.52 18.01
C PRO A 65 -1.49 -2.03 16.57
N ILE A 66 -0.25 -1.80 16.14
CA ILE A 66 0.02 -1.41 14.75
C ILE A 66 -0.29 -2.60 13.84
N PRO A 67 -1.20 -2.47 12.87
CA PRO A 67 -1.61 -3.57 12.01
C PRO A 67 -0.53 -3.91 10.98
N ASN A 68 -0.43 -5.20 10.63
CA ASN A 68 0.49 -5.68 9.59
C ASN A 68 0.03 -5.30 8.18
N GLU A 69 -1.26 -5.01 8.00
CA GLU A 69 -1.85 -4.61 6.72
C GLU A 69 -2.80 -3.43 6.93
N ILE A 70 -2.84 -2.54 5.93
CA ILE A 70 -3.74 -1.39 5.89
C ILE A 70 -4.42 -1.33 4.52
N THR A 71 -5.57 -0.66 4.46
CA THR A 71 -6.18 -0.28 3.19
C THR A 71 -5.97 1.21 2.97
N VAL A 72 -5.47 1.58 1.79
CA VAL A 72 -5.28 2.97 1.39
C VAL A 72 -6.19 3.25 0.21
N SER A 73 -6.95 4.33 0.32
CA SER A 73 -7.93 4.74 -0.69
C SER A 73 -7.59 6.15 -1.17
N ALA A 74 -7.62 6.35 -2.49
CA ALA A 74 -7.62 7.67 -3.11
C ALA A 74 -8.93 7.85 -3.88
N SER A 75 -9.58 8.99 -3.70
CA SER A 75 -10.83 9.36 -4.36
C SER A 75 -10.73 10.70 -5.09
N TRP A 76 -11.51 10.89 -6.15
CA TRP A 76 -11.58 12.10 -6.96
C TRP A 76 -12.97 12.34 -7.57
#